data_AF-A0A9N9K3C7-F1
#
_entry.id   AF-A0A9N9K3C7-F1
#
_cell.length_a   1.000
_cell.length_b   1.000
_cell.length_c   1.000
_cell.angle_alpha   90.00
_cell.angle_beta   90.00
_cell.angle_gamma   90.00
#
_symmetry.space_group_name_H-M   'P 1'
#
loop_
_entity.id
_entity.type
_entity.pdbx_description
1 polymer ?
#
loop_
_entity_poly.entity_id
_entity_poly.type
_entity_poly.pdbx_seq_one_letter_code
_entity_poly.pdbx_strand_id
1 'polypeptide(L)'
;RTILCELGTYITMNTSKFENESASIQIEENLKHESKTTYNQLYQFATNLDFLIMFVGLVFSSIAGVAMPLMTVIYGKMVDYLTLIQNHEISEDEFSYQISKYSLYLIYIAIITFVATYIYMATWVYTGERITQQIRERYLRAILWQNIAYFDNVSAGEITTRIVNDTYLIQNGISEKASLSF
;
A
#
# COMPACT_ATOMS: atom_id res chain seq x y z
N ARG A 1 27.64 -40.53 34.45
CA ARG A 1 26.93 -39.42 35.15
C ARG A 1 26.91 -38.12 34.34
N THR A 2 27.92 -37.84 33.51
CA THR A 2 28.03 -36.61 32.70
C THR A 2 26.99 -36.51 31.57
N ILE A 3 26.65 -37.62 30.90
CA ILE A 3 25.71 -37.64 29.76
C ILE A 3 24.26 -37.30 30.19
N LEU A 4 23.85 -37.67 31.40
CA LEU A 4 22.51 -37.36 31.92
C LEU A 4 22.34 -35.87 32.28
N CYS A 5 23.43 -35.17 32.61
CA CYS A 5 23.39 -33.74 32.90
C CYS A 5 23.29 -32.90 31.61
N GLU A 6 24.00 -33.31 30.54
CA GLU A 6 23.89 -32.65 29.23
C GLU A 6 22.52 -32.87 28.57
N LEU A 7 21.95 -34.07 28.65
CA LEU A 7 20.58 -34.30 28.16
C LEU A 7 19.55 -33.48 28.94
N GLY A 8 19.68 -33.35 30.27
CA GLY A 8 18.79 -32.52 31.08
C GLY A 8 18.85 -31.04 30.69
N THR A 9 20.04 -30.51 30.40
CA THR A 9 20.23 -29.11 29.98
C THR A 9 19.74 -28.87 28.55
N TYR A 10 19.94 -29.85 27.66
CA TYR A 10 19.43 -29.77 26.28
C TYR A 10 17.89 -29.79 26.23
N ILE A 11 17.26 -30.58 27.11
CA ILE A 11 15.80 -30.65 27.21
C ILE A 11 15.22 -29.35 27.78
N THR A 12 15.80 -28.76 28.84
CA THR A 12 15.30 -27.51 29.44
C THR A 12 15.49 -26.29 28.53
N MET A 13 16.58 -26.27 27.75
CA MET A 13 16.83 -25.21 26.76
C MET A 13 15.91 -25.34 25.54
N ASN A 14 15.55 -26.57 25.15
CA ASN A 14 14.60 -26.80 24.07
C ASN A 14 13.16 -26.49 24.48
N THR A 15 12.75 -26.78 25.73
CA THR A 15 11.43 -26.41 26.25
C THR A 15 11.24 -24.91 26.39
N SER A 16 12.26 -24.16 26.84
CA SER A 16 12.17 -22.69 26.94
C SER A 16 12.18 -21.99 25.57
N LYS A 17 12.84 -22.57 24.57
CA LYS A 17 12.74 -22.11 23.17
C LYS A 17 11.34 -22.39 22.60
N PHE A 18 10.78 -23.57 22.86
CA PHE A 18 9.42 -23.92 22.45
C PHE A 18 8.36 -23.01 23.08
N GLU A 19 8.51 -22.69 24.38
CA GLU A 19 7.58 -21.83 25.12
C GLU A 19 7.59 -20.38 24.61
N ASN A 20 8.78 -19.83 24.30
CA ASN A 20 8.93 -18.52 23.65
C ASN A 20 8.38 -18.49 22.22
N GLU A 21 8.52 -19.58 21.46
CA GLU A 21 8.02 -19.68 20.08
C GLU A 21 6.48 -19.80 20.06
N SER A 22 5.89 -20.54 21.01
CA SER A 22 4.43 -20.57 21.21
C SER A 22 3.86 -19.25 21.75
N ALA A 23 4.62 -18.49 22.55
CA ALA A 23 4.23 -17.15 22.99
C ALA A 23 4.26 -16.14 21.82
N SER A 24 5.26 -16.20 20.94
CA SER A 24 5.29 -15.37 19.73
C SER A 24 4.20 -15.73 18.73
N ILE A 25 3.87 -17.02 18.58
CA ILE A 25 2.76 -17.48 17.72
C ILE A 25 1.41 -17.04 18.29
N GLN A 26 1.21 -17.08 19.61
CA GLN A 26 -0.02 -16.57 20.25
C GLN A 26 -0.15 -15.05 20.17
N ILE A 27 0.95 -14.29 20.19
CA ILE A 27 0.91 -12.84 19.94
C ILE A 27 0.50 -12.56 18.49
N GLU A 28 1.05 -13.29 17.52
CA GLU A 28 0.71 -13.14 16.10
C GLU A 28 -0.72 -13.60 15.78
N GLU A 29 -1.24 -14.59 16.49
CA GLU A 29 -2.63 -15.07 16.37
C GLU A 29 -3.63 -14.11 17.04
N ASN A 30 -3.29 -13.51 18.18
CA ASN A 30 -4.10 -12.45 18.81
C ASN A 30 -4.13 -11.16 17.96
N LEU A 31 -3.04 -10.83 17.26
CA LEU A 31 -2.99 -9.74 16.28
C LEU A 31 -3.91 -9.99 15.07
N LYS A 32 -4.09 -11.26 14.67
CA LYS A 32 -5.06 -11.64 13.63
C LYS A 32 -6.51 -11.61 14.13
N HIS A 33 -6.77 -11.94 15.39
CA HIS A 33 -8.14 -12.00 15.91
C HIS A 33 -8.72 -10.61 16.26
N GLU A 34 -7.88 -9.61 16.52
CA GLU A 34 -8.29 -8.21 16.68
C GLU A 34 -8.47 -7.47 15.33
N SER A 35 -8.27 -8.15 14.19
CA SER A 35 -8.44 -7.60 12.83
C SER A 35 -9.88 -7.57 12.31
N LYS A 36 -10.87 -7.73 13.20
CA LYS A 36 -12.27 -7.33 12.94
C LYS A 36 -12.62 -5.99 13.60
N THR A 37 -11.62 -5.15 13.89
CA THR A 37 -11.89 -3.73 14.10
C THR A 37 -12.43 -3.17 12.79
N THR A 38 -13.66 -2.69 12.87
CA THR A 38 -14.45 -2.25 11.72
C THR A 38 -13.68 -1.12 11.02
N TYR A 39 -13.27 -1.28 9.75
CA TYR A 39 -12.59 -0.24 8.94
C TYR A 39 -13.31 1.12 9.00
N ASN A 40 -14.63 1.13 9.23
CA ASN A 40 -15.43 2.33 9.43
C ASN A 40 -15.06 3.16 10.67
N GLN A 41 -14.47 2.57 11.72
CA GLN A 41 -14.03 3.29 12.92
C GLN A 41 -12.70 4.04 12.69
N LEU A 42 -11.86 3.58 11.75
CA LEU A 42 -10.65 4.30 11.32
C LEU A 42 -11.02 5.51 10.45
N TYR A 43 -12.01 5.34 9.57
CA TYR A 43 -12.54 6.39 8.69
C TYR A 43 -13.47 7.39 9.37
N GLN A 44 -13.93 7.12 10.59
CA GLN A 44 -14.75 8.06 11.38
C GLN A 44 -14.00 9.36 11.73
N PHE A 45 -12.69 9.41 11.48
CA PHE A 45 -11.84 10.58 11.65
C PHE A 45 -11.37 11.23 10.33
N ALA A 46 -11.82 10.71 9.18
CA ALA A 46 -11.62 11.36 7.90
C ALA A 46 -12.61 12.53 7.79
N THR A 47 -12.08 13.75 7.62
CA THR A 47 -12.89 14.94 7.40
C THR A 47 -13.63 14.82 6.05
N ASN A 48 -14.78 15.47 5.87
CA ASN A 48 -15.49 15.48 4.57
C ASN A 48 -14.58 15.93 3.40
N LEU A 49 -13.58 16.78 3.67
CA LEU A 49 -12.56 17.17 2.70
C LEU A 49 -11.62 16.03 2.30
N ASP A 50 -11.23 15.16 3.24
CA ASP A 50 -10.40 13.99 2.93
C ASP A 50 -11.17 13.05 2.00
N PHE A 51 -12.46 12.86 2.28
CA PHE A 51 -13.33 12.03 1.46
C PHE A 51 -13.48 12.56 0.02
N LEU A 52 -13.60 13.88 -0.15
CA LEU A 52 -13.61 14.50 -1.48
C LEU A 52 -12.29 14.30 -2.21
N ILE A 53 -11.16 14.47 -1.52
CA ILE A 53 -9.82 14.27 -2.07
C ILE A 53 -9.64 12.81 -2.52
N MET A 54 -10.03 11.83 -1.69
CA MET A 54 -10.01 10.41 -2.06
C MET A 54 -10.92 10.08 -3.24
N PHE A 55 -12.11 10.68 -3.31
CA PHE A 55 -13.02 10.47 -4.44
C PHE A 55 -12.42 10.96 -5.76
N VAL A 56 -11.77 12.13 -5.76
CA VAL A 56 -11.02 12.62 -6.92
C VAL A 56 -9.89 11.66 -7.29
N GLY A 57 -9.14 11.16 -6.30
CA GLY A 57 -8.10 10.15 -6.51
C GLY A 57 -8.61 8.86 -7.18
N LEU A 58 -9.79 8.38 -6.80
CA LEU A 58 -10.42 7.19 -7.40
C LEU A 58 -10.81 7.39 -8.86
N VAL A 59 -11.28 8.59 -9.22
CA VAL A 59 -11.60 8.92 -10.62
C VAL A 59 -10.32 8.91 -11.47
N PHE A 60 -9.23 9.50 -10.97
CA PHE A 60 -7.94 9.50 -11.68
C PHE A 60 -7.30 8.10 -11.75
N SER A 61 -7.39 7.29 -10.69
CA SER A 61 -6.94 5.88 -10.69
C SER A 61 -7.71 5.06 -11.73
N SER A 62 -9.02 5.24 -11.84
CA SER A 62 -9.83 4.54 -12.86
C SER A 62 -9.36 4.87 -14.28
N ILE A 63 -9.04 6.13 -14.56
CA ILE A 63 -8.51 6.57 -15.86
C ILE A 63 -7.14 5.92 -16.13
N ALA A 64 -6.26 5.89 -15.14
CA ALA A 64 -4.94 5.26 -15.27
C ALA A 64 -5.06 3.73 -15.46
N GLY A 65 -6.01 3.06 -14.81
CA GLY A 65 -6.28 1.63 -14.96
C GLY A 65 -6.77 1.26 -16.37
N VAL A 66 -7.63 2.10 -16.97
CA VAL A 66 -8.12 1.91 -18.35
C VAL A 66 -7.03 2.16 -19.40
N ALA A 67 -5.95 2.87 -19.06
CA ALA A 67 -4.87 3.15 -19.99
C ALA A 67 -4.16 1.88 -20.48
N MET A 68 -3.98 0.87 -19.62
CA MET A 68 -3.33 -0.40 -19.97
C MET A 68 -4.01 -1.13 -21.13
N PRO A 69 -5.31 -1.49 -21.05
CA PRO A 69 -6.00 -2.15 -22.17
C PRO A 69 -6.12 -1.25 -23.39
N LEU A 70 -6.27 0.07 -23.19
CA LEU A 70 -6.41 1.03 -24.29
C LEU A 70 -5.12 1.13 -25.12
N MET A 71 -3.94 1.11 -24.48
CA MET A 71 -2.66 1.00 -25.18
C MET A 71 -2.59 -0.29 -26.00
N THR A 72 -2.97 -1.44 -25.43
CA THR A 72 -2.97 -2.73 -26.13
C THR A 72 -3.84 -2.70 -27.40
N VAL A 73 -5.03 -2.10 -27.35
CA VAL A 73 -5.92 -2.00 -28.52
C VAL A 73 -5.31 -1.14 -29.64
N ILE A 74 -4.67 -0.01 -29.29
CA ILE A 74 -4.02 0.86 -30.28
C ILE A 74 -2.82 0.14 -30.92
N TYR A 75 -2.00 -0.54 -30.12
CA TYR A 75 -0.91 -1.37 -30.64
C TYR A 75 -1.42 -2.48 -31.54
N GLY A 76 -2.51 -3.15 -31.19
CA GLY A 76 -3.16 -4.15 -32.05
C GLY A 76 -3.51 -3.59 -33.42
N LYS A 77 -4.15 -2.41 -33.46
CA LYS A 77 -4.46 -1.74 -34.74
C LYS A 77 -3.22 -1.41 -35.55
N MET A 78 -2.13 -0.96 -34.92
CA MET A 78 -0.87 -0.72 -35.63
C MET A 78 -0.32 -2.00 -36.26
N VAL A 79 -0.40 -3.13 -35.55
CA VAL A 79 0.01 -4.44 -36.06
C VAL A 79 -0.89 -4.90 -37.21
N ASP A 80 -2.20 -4.65 -37.15
CA ASP A 80 -3.11 -4.96 -38.25
C ASP A 80 -2.68 -4.22 -39.54
N TYR A 81 -2.36 -2.92 -39.46
CA TYR A 81 -1.86 -2.16 -40.63
C TYR A 81 -0.52 -2.70 -41.15
N LEU A 82 0.35 -3.23 -40.27
CA LEU A 82 1.58 -3.91 -40.68
C LEU A 82 1.30 -5.20 -41.48
N THR A 83 0.23 -5.93 -41.15
CA THR A 83 -0.15 -7.10 -41.95
C THR A 83 -0.78 -6.73 -43.29
N LEU A 84 -1.55 -5.63 -43.35
CA LEU A 84 -2.17 -5.14 -44.59
C LEU A 84 -1.13 -4.72 -45.63
N ILE A 85 -0.03 -4.07 -45.21
CA ILE A 85 1.06 -3.71 -46.13
C ILE A 85 1.84 -4.95 -46.59
N GLN A 86 2.02 -5.96 -45.73
CA GLN A 86 2.65 -7.23 -46.12
C GLN A 86 1.82 -7.98 -47.18
N ASN A 87 0.50 -7.96 -47.05
CA ASN A 87 -0.42 -8.56 -48.03
C ASN A 87 -0.59 -7.73 -49.31
N HIS A 88 0.10 -6.60 -49.45
CA HIS A 88 0.00 -5.67 -50.59
C HIS A 88 -1.41 -5.11 -50.81
N GLU A 89 -2.24 -5.03 -49.76
CA GLU A 89 -3.62 -4.53 -49.86
C GLU A 89 -3.71 -3.00 -49.74
N ILE A 90 -2.66 -2.35 -49.24
CA ILE A 90 -2.60 -0.91 -49.01
C ILE A 90 -1.32 -0.28 -49.60
N SER A 91 -1.41 1.00 -49.97
CA SER A 91 -0.26 1.79 -50.44
C SER A 91 0.65 2.23 -49.29
N GLU A 92 1.96 2.33 -49.52
CA GLU A 92 2.96 2.74 -48.53
C GLU A 92 2.69 4.15 -47.95
N ASP A 93 2.11 5.04 -48.75
CA ASP A 93 1.77 6.40 -48.33
C ASP A 93 0.64 6.42 -47.28
N GLU A 94 -0.41 5.61 -47.49
CA GLU A 94 -1.54 5.50 -46.57
C GLU A 94 -1.10 4.85 -45.24
N PHE A 95 -0.26 3.83 -45.31
CA PHE A 95 0.32 3.18 -44.14
C PHE A 95 1.13 4.16 -43.26
N SER A 96 2.01 4.93 -43.89
CA SER A 96 2.86 5.91 -43.19
C SER A 96 2.03 7.01 -42.52
N TYR A 97 0.94 7.45 -43.16
CA TYR A 97 0.00 8.41 -42.59
C TYR A 97 -0.73 7.85 -41.37
N GLN A 98 -1.28 6.64 -41.46
CA GLN A 98 -2.03 6.03 -40.35
C GLN A 98 -1.14 5.76 -39.14
N ILE A 99 0.08 5.22 -39.33
CA ILE A 99 1.02 4.97 -38.22
C ILE A 99 1.42 6.26 -37.53
N SER A 100 1.71 7.31 -38.29
CA SER A 100 2.05 8.61 -37.72
C SER A 100 0.91 9.15 -36.84
N LYS A 101 -0.34 8.97 -37.28
CA LYS A 101 -1.53 9.36 -36.52
C LYS A 101 -1.71 8.53 -35.24
N TYR A 102 -1.56 7.21 -35.30
CA TYR A 102 -1.66 6.36 -34.11
C TYR A 102 -0.50 6.58 -33.12
N SER A 103 0.69 6.89 -33.61
CA SER A 103 1.84 7.27 -32.77
C SER A 103 1.56 8.54 -31.97
N LEU A 104 0.93 9.56 -32.59
CA LEU A 104 0.48 10.76 -31.87
C LEU A 104 -0.55 10.43 -30.78
N TYR A 105 -1.49 9.50 -31.04
CA TYR A 105 -2.43 9.06 -30.00
C TYR A 105 -1.73 8.42 -28.80
N LEU A 106 -0.70 7.60 -29.00
CA LEU A 106 0.10 7.03 -27.91
C LEU A 106 0.76 8.11 -27.05
N ILE A 107 1.28 9.17 -27.67
CA ILE A 107 1.88 10.31 -26.95
C ILE A 107 0.82 11.03 -26.10
N TYR A 108 -0.38 11.29 -26.65
CA TYR A 108 -1.44 11.94 -25.89
C TYR A 108 -1.88 11.12 -24.68
N ILE A 109 -2.05 9.81 -24.84
CA ILE A 109 -2.43 8.92 -23.73
C ILE A 109 -1.30 8.85 -22.70
N ALA A 110 -0.03 8.79 -23.13
CA ALA A 110 1.10 8.78 -22.21
C ALA A 110 1.12 10.03 -21.30
N ILE A 111 0.87 11.22 -21.87
CA ILE A 111 0.81 12.47 -21.10
C ILE A 111 -0.37 12.44 -20.12
N ILE A 112 -1.56 12.03 -20.57
CA ILE A 112 -2.77 11.95 -19.72
C ILE A 112 -2.54 10.98 -18.56
N THR A 113 -2.05 9.78 -18.85
CA THR A 113 -1.78 8.75 -17.83
C THR A 113 -0.69 9.19 -16.88
N PHE A 114 0.37 9.87 -17.35
CA PHE A 114 1.41 10.40 -16.48
C PHE A 114 0.86 11.41 -15.47
N VAL A 115 0.06 12.37 -15.93
CA VAL A 115 -0.56 13.39 -15.07
C VAL A 115 -1.58 12.76 -14.12
N ALA A 116 -2.43 11.86 -14.61
CA ALA A 116 -3.41 11.15 -13.79
C ALA A 116 -2.72 10.31 -12.70
N THR A 117 -1.62 9.63 -13.04
CA THR A 117 -0.83 8.83 -12.11
C THR A 117 -0.21 9.68 -11.01
N TYR A 118 0.36 10.83 -11.38
CA TYR A 118 0.93 11.76 -10.42
C TYR A 118 -0.13 12.29 -9.45
N ILE A 119 -1.29 12.72 -9.96
CA ILE A 119 -2.38 13.29 -9.13
C ILE A 119 -2.95 12.23 -8.18
N TYR A 120 -3.22 11.01 -8.65
CA TYR A 120 -3.75 9.98 -7.74
C TYR A 120 -2.73 9.66 -6.65
N MET A 121 -1.45 9.48 -6.99
CA MET A 121 -0.44 9.09 -6.01
C MET A 121 -0.19 10.18 -4.97
N ALA A 122 -0.12 11.45 -5.40
CA ALA A 122 0.01 12.59 -4.50
C ALA A 122 -1.18 12.70 -3.54
N THR A 123 -2.40 12.46 -4.04
CA THR A 123 -3.64 12.49 -3.26
C THR A 123 -3.65 11.41 -2.16
N TRP A 124 -3.25 10.18 -2.49
CA TRP A 124 -3.16 9.08 -1.53
C TRP A 124 -2.11 9.34 -0.45
N VAL A 125 -0.91 9.81 -0.83
CA VAL A 125 0.17 10.13 0.12
C VAL A 125 -0.26 11.25 1.07
N TYR A 126 -0.84 12.33 0.53
CA TYR A 126 -1.32 13.46 1.32
C TYR A 126 -2.38 13.03 2.36
N THR A 127 -3.34 12.23 1.93
CA THR A 127 -4.41 11.73 2.80
C THR A 127 -3.85 10.80 3.89
N GLY A 128 -2.93 9.91 3.54
CA GLY A 128 -2.28 9.01 4.49
C GLY A 128 -1.47 9.77 5.55
N GLU A 129 -0.72 10.80 5.16
CA GLU A 129 0.03 11.65 6.11
C GLU A 129 -0.91 12.37 7.08
N ARG A 130 -2.01 12.96 6.58
CA ARG A 130 -2.97 13.68 7.42
C ARG A 130 -3.67 12.77 8.44
N ILE A 131 -4.09 11.57 8.03
CA ILE A 131 -4.73 10.60 8.94
C ILE A 131 -3.73 10.15 10.01
N THR A 132 -2.50 9.85 9.59
CA THR A 132 -1.39 9.44 10.47
C THR A 132 -1.08 10.49 11.53
N GLN A 133 -1.06 11.78 11.15
CA GLN A 133 -0.83 12.88 12.07
C GLN A 133 -1.93 12.99 13.15
N GLN A 134 -3.19 12.84 12.75
CA GLN A 134 -4.32 12.87 13.70
C GLN A 134 -4.28 11.69 14.69
N ILE A 135 -3.91 10.50 14.23
CA ILE A 135 -3.71 9.32 15.09
C ILE A 135 -2.58 9.59 16.08
N ARG A 136 -1.44 10.11 15.62
CA ARG A 136 -0.28 10.42 16.48
C ARG A 136 -0.63 11.42 17.58
N GLU A 137 -1.39 12.47 17.29
CA GLU A 137 -1.80 13.46 18.30
C GLU A 137 -2.63 12.82 19.43
N ARG A 138 -3.59 11.98 19.07
CA ARG A 138 -4.48 11.33 20.04
C ARG A 138 -3.79 10.24 20.83
N TYR A 139 -2.92 9.49 20.17
CA TYR A 139 -2.12 8.46 20.81
C TYR A 139 -1.21 9.09 21.88
N LEU A 140 -0.53 10.20 21.56
CA LEU A 140 0.25 10.97 22.53
C LEU A 140 -0.60 11.49 23.68
N ARG A 141 -1.78 12.06 23.38
CA ARG A 141 -2.72 12.54 24.40
C ARG A 141 -3.15 11.43 25.37
N ALA A 142 -3.45 10.24 24.86
CA ALA A 142 -3.83 9.09 25.68
C ALA A 142 -2.69 8.62 26.60
N ILE A 143 -1.45 8.60 26.09
CA ILE A 143 -0.28 8.21 26.89
C ILE A 143 0.00 9.18 28.02
N LEU A 144 -0.18 10.49 27.79
CA LEU A 144 0.03 11.50 28.82
C LEU A 144 -0.96 11.40 29.99
N TRP A 145 -2.09 10.71 29.81
CA TRP A 145 -3.09 10.46 30.86
C TRP A 145 -2.96 9.09 31.53
N GLN A 146 -1.93 8.31 31.17
CA GLN A 146 -1.71 6.97 31.73
C GLN A 146 -1.06 7.06 33.13
N ASN A 147 -1.43 6.14 34.03
CA ASN A 147 -0.89 6.05 35.39
C ASN A 147 0.64 5.79 35.39
N ILE A 148 1.36 6.34 36.37
CA ILE A 148 2.82 6.19 36.56
C ILE A 148 3.25 4.72 36.64
N ALA A 149 2.43 3.84 37.22
CA ALA A 149 2.71 2.40 37.31
C ALA A 149 2.83 1.71 35.93
N TYR A 150 2.28 2.29 34.87
CA TYR A 150 2.50 1.82 33.50
C TYR A 150 3.91 2.12 33.01
N PHE A 151 4.46 3.29 33.36
CA PHE A 151 5.79 3.71 32.95
C PHE A 151 6.92 2.96 33.67
N ASP A 152 6.67 2.41 34.86
CA ASP A 152 7.66 1.59 35.59
C ASP A 152 7.92 0.22 34.93
N ASN A 153 6.97 -0.27 34.12
CA ASN A 153 7.07 -1.58 33.46
C ASN A 153 7.65 -1.52 32.03
N VAL A 154 7.90 -0.31 31.49
CA VAL A 154 8.30 -0.12 30.10
C VAL A 154 9.65 0.57 30.02
N SER A 155 10.56 0.08 29.17
CA SER A 155 11.91 0.63 29.08
C SER A 155 11.91 2.07 28.55
N ALA A 156 12.86 2.89 29.03
CA ALA A 156 13.02 4.27 28.56
C ALA A 156 13.20 4.31 27.03
N GLY A 157 12.29 4.99 26.33
CA GLY A 157 12.31 5.14 24.87
C GLY A 157 11.58 4.05 24.07
N GLU A 158 11.14 2.96 24.71
CA GLU A 158 10.37 1.90 24.06
C GLU A 158 8.99 2.42 23.61
N ILE A 159 8.32 3.21 24.45
CA ILE A 159 7.01 3.80 24.16
C ILE A 159 7.08 4.70 22.91
N THR A 160 8.08 5.59 22.86
CA THR A 160 8.29 6.50 21.72
C THR A 160 8.55 5.72 20.44
N THR A 161 9.35 4.65 20.53
CA THR A 161 9.67 3.80 19.38
C THR A 161 8.43 3.05 18.87
N ARG A 162 7.62 2.49 19.78
CA ARG A 162 6.35 1.84 19.41
C ARG A 162 5.39 2.81 18.73
N ILE A 163 5.20 4.02 19.27
CA ILE A 163 4.36 5.06 18.65
C ILE A 163 4.79 5.32 17.21
N VAL A 164 6.10 5.57 17.00
CA VAL A 164 6.63 5.91 15.68
C VAL A 164 6.44 4.76 14.72
N ASN A 165 6.78 3.54 15.13
CA ASN A 165 6.66 2.34 14.30
C ASN A 165 5.21 2.04 13.94
N ASP A 166 4.28 2.04 14.90
CA ASP A 166 2.87 1.74 14.67
C ASP A 166 2.24 2.78 13.74
N THR A 167 2.55 4.06 13.98
CA THR A 167 2.08 5.17 13.16
C THR A 167 2.63 5.09 11.73
N TYR A 168 3.90 4.69 11.57
CA TYR A 168 4.54 4.50 10.26
C TYR A 168 3.94 3.32 9.49
N LEU A 169 3.67 2.20 10.16
CA LEU A 169 3.01 1.04 9.55
C LEU A 169 1.59 1.40 9.07
N ILE A 170 0.85 2.20 9.84
CA ILE A 170 -0.47 2.71 9.44
C ILE A 170 -0.34 3.63 8.22
N GLN A 171 0.61 4.56 8.22
CA GLN A 171 0.86 5.47 7.10
C GLN A 171 1.18 4.71 5.82
N ASN A 172 2.08 3.73 5.88
CA ASN A 172 2.44 2.92 4.72
C ASN A 172 1.27 2.04 4.27
N GLY A 173 0.49 1.50 5.22
CA GLY A 173 -0.72 0.75 4.90
C GLY A 173 -1.74 1.58 4.12
N ILE A 174 -1.93 2.85 4.48
CA ILE A 174 -2.89 3.74 3.81
C ILE A 174 -2.32 4.30 2.51
N SER A 175 -1.09 4.81 2.51
CA SER A 175 -0.52 5.50 1.35
C SER A 175 -0.06 4.55 0.25
N GLU A 176 0.58 3.43 0.61
CA GLU A 176 1.22 2.53 -0.34
C GLU A 176 0.30 1.35 -0.67
N LYS A 177 -0.25 0.66 0.34
CA LYS A 177 -1.08 -0.52 0.06
C LYS A 177 -2.46 -0.18 -0.46
N ALA A 178 -3.09 0.90 0.03
CA ALA A 178 -4.40 1.28 -0.51
C ALA A 178 -4.27 1.74 -1.96
N SER A 179 -3.28 2.58 -2.29
CA SER A 179 -3.06 3.05 -3.66
C SER A 179 -2.71 1.93 -4.64
N LEU A 180 -2.04 0.86 -4.20
CA LEU A 180 -1.76 -0.32 -5.03
C LEU A 180 -2.94 -1.30 -5.15
N SER A 181 -3.90 -1.25 -4.22
CA SER A 181 -5.07 -2.13 -4.22
C SER A 181 -6.19 -1.65 -5.15
N PHE A 182 -6.15 -0.38 -5.56
CA PHE A 182 -7.12 0.24 -6.47
C PHE A 182 -6.50 0.44 -7.86
#